data_AF-A0A1I0CK29-F1
#
_entry.id   AF-A0A1I0CK29-F1
#
_cell.length_a   1.000
_cell.length_b   1.000
_cell.length_c   1.000
_cell.angle_alpha   90.00
_cell.angle_beta   90.00
_cell.angle_gamma   90.00
#
_symmetry.space_group_name_H-M   'P 1'
#
loop_
_entity.id
_entity.type
_entity.pdbx_description
1 polymer ?
#
loop_
_entity_poly.entity_id
_entity_poly.type
_entity_poly.pdbx_seq_one_letter_code
_entity_poly.pdbx_strand_id
1 'polypeptide(L)'
;MTFLKTIGRTSLTIFRNILLGIGLVLIPILSGLIMSIMQSLVFVPEDFIMWSVGNSVPSLALIFFIIMASILVYYINTKKHSPEEKLFITVFRFVRRHRKATIAALLGFSIIIGYYMFTNVSVISNDRIVTHSFFHPQGKEYSYTDIEALHTGLYNKTVPFTSHQKGEFYYIIELKDGKKINLEHVGGVKNHEDSWLTFMKLDQIFTKLDVTKNIDAEDVDFYLNSLDPLYRNRIQSIFSNVK
;
A
#
# COMPACT_ATOMS: atom_id res chain seq x y z
N MET A 1 -8.36 -33.19 41.37
CA MET A 1 -8.12 -31.73 41.46
C MET A 1 -7.02 -31.21 40.51
N THR A 2 -5.98 -32.00 40.23
CA THR A 2 -4.89 -31.69 39.27
C THR A 2 -5.36 -31.67 37.80
N PHE A 3 -6.23 -32.60 37.39
CA PHE A 3 -6.76 -32.69 36.02
C PHE A 3 -7.55 -31.44 35.58
N LEU A 4 -8.46 -30.94 36.43
CA LEU A 4 -9.22 -29.70 36.20
C LEU A 4 -8.31 -28.46 36.09
N LYS A 5 -7.24 -28.38 36.89
CA LYS A 5 -6.23 -27.30 36.78
C LYS A 5 -5.43 -27.37 35.47
N THR A 6 -5.15 -28.57 34.97
CA THR A 6 -4.44 -28.74 33.69
C THR A 6 -5.34 -28.34 32.50
N ILE A 7 -6.60 -28.76 32.50
CA ILE A 7 -7.58 -28.38 31.46
C ILE A 7 -7.81 -26.85 31.46
N GLY A 8 -7.93 -26.23 32.64
CA GLY A 8 -8.06 -24.77 32.76
C GLY A 8 -6.85 -24.01 32.21
N ARG A 9 -5.62 -24.52 32.41
CA ARG A 9 -4.40 -23.90 31.85
C ARG A 9 -4.29 -24.05 30.34
N THR A 10 -4.66 -25.21 29.80
CA THR A 10 -4.60 -25.47 28.36
C THR A 10 -5.64 -24.65 27.61
N SER A 11 -6.88 -24.62 28.10
CA SER A 11 -7.97 -23.80 27.52
C SER A 11 -7.64 -22.30 27.54
N LEU A 12 -7.09 -21.78 28.64
CA LEU A 12 -6.65 -20.39 28.73
C LEU A 12 -5.51 -20.06 27.73
N THR A 13 -4.60 -21.01 27.50
CA THR A 13 -3.50 -20.85 26.54
C THR A 13 -4.04 -20.81 25.10
N ILE A 14 -4.98 -21.68 24.77
CA ILE A 14 -5.65 -21.72 23.46
C ILE A 14 -6.40 -20.41 23.22
N PHE A 15 -7.23 -20.00 24.18
CA PHE A 15 -7.98 -18.74 24.10
C PHE A 15 -7.08 -17.52 23.89
N ARG A 16 -5.98 -17.42 24.66
CA ARG A 16 -4.99 -16.35 24.49
C ARG A 16 -4.40 -16.34 23.08
N ASN A 17 -4.04 -17.50 22.54
CA ASN A 17 -3.45 -17.59 21.20
C ASN A 17 -4.46 -17.21 20.11
N ILE A 18 -5.73 -17.56 20.27
CA ILE A 18 -6.81 -17.12 19.36
C ILE A 18 -6.93 -15.60 19.40
N LEU A 19 -6.99 -15.00 20.60
CA LEU A 19 -7.07 -13.55 20.76
C LEU A 19 -5.87 -12.83 20.14
N LEU A 20 -4.66 -13.39 20.30
CA LEU A 20 -3.45 -12.87 19.65
C LEU A 20 -3.53 -12.96 18.14
N GLY A 21 -4.01 -14.07 17.58
CA GLY A 21 -4.23 -14.23 16.14
C GLY A 21 -5.22 -13.18 15.60
N ILE A 22 -6.33 -12.97 16.30
CA ILE A 22 -7.32 -11.95 15.94
C ILE A 22 -6.69 -10.55 15.98
N GLY A 23 -5.95 -10.22 17.04
CA GLY A 23 -5.27 -8.92 17.15
C GLY A 23 -4.24 -8.70 16.05
N LEU A 24 -3.50 -9.74 15.66
CA LEU A 24 -2.48 -9.68 14.62
C LEU A 24 -3.06 -9.39 13.23
N VAL A 25 -4.33 -9.72 13.00
CA VAL A 25 -5.05 -9.40 11.75
C VAL A 25 -5.79 -8.06 11.84
N LEU A 26 -6.49 -7.79 12.95
CA LEU A 26 -7.32 -6.59 13.08
C LEU A 26 -6.50 -5.30 13.24
N ILE A 27 -5.38 -5.34 13.97
CA ILE A 27 -4.55 -4.14 14.21
C ILE A 27 -4.01 -3.55 12.90
N PRO A 28 -3.42 -4.33 11.97
CA PRO A 28 -3.01 -3.83 10.66
C PRO A 28 -4.13 -3.18 9.86
N ILE A 29 -5.31 -3.82 9.83
CA ILE A 29 -6.47 -3.30 9.08
C ILE A 29 -6.93 -1.97 9.66
N LEU A 30 -7.13 -1.90 10.97
CA LEU A 30 -7.60 -0.67 11.64
C LEU A 30 -6.57 0.46 11.54
N SER A 31 -5.28 0.16 11.69
CA SER A 31 -4.23 1.18 11.55
C SER A 31 -4.11 1.69 10.12
N GLY A 32 -4.29 0.84 9.11
CA GLY A 32 -4.37 1.26 7.71
C GLY A 32 -5.56 2.18 7.44
N LEU A 33 -6.74 1.85 7.98
CA LEU A 33 -7.93 2.71 7.88
C LEU A 33 -7.73 4.07 8.56
N ILE A 34 -7.20 4.07 9.79
CA ILE A 34 -6.90 5.31 10.51
C ILE A 34 -5.88 6.15 9.74
N MET A 35 -4.82 5.53 9.20
CA MET A 35 -3.83 6.21 8.40
C MET A 35 -4.46 6.88 7.16
N SER A 36 -5.30 6.15 6.42
CA SER A 36 -5.99 6.68 5.24
C SER A 36 -6.91 7.87 5.59
N ILE A 37 -7.65 7.78 6.70
CA ILE A 37 -8.49 8.89 7.19
C ILE A 37 -7.62 10.10 7.58
N MET A 38 -6.51 9.88 8.27
CA MET A 38 -5.60 10.97 8.63
C MET A 38 -4.97 11.61 7.39
N GLN A 39 -4.63 10.82 6.37
CA GLN A 39 -4.09 11.33 5.11
C GLN A 39 -5.12 12.17 4.36
N SER A 40 -6.37 11.72 4.30
CA SER A 40 -7.44 12.50 3.64
C SER A 40 -7.70 13.83 4.35
N LEU A 41 -7.71 13.84 5.69
CA LEU A 41 -7.92 15.05 6.48
C LEU A 41 -6.78 16.07 6.35
N VAL A 42 -5.54 15.61 6.15
CA VAL A 42 -4.35 16.49 6.16
C VAL A 42 -3.95 16.93 4.76
N PHE A 43 -4.05 16.06 3.76
CA PHE A 43 -3.46 16.29 2.43
C PHE A 43 -4.49 16.54 1.33
N VAL A 44 -5.75 16.14 1.50
CA VAL A 44 -6.73 16.15 0.41
C VAL A 44 -7.60 17.42 0.49
N PRO A 45 -7.50 18.35 -0.49
CA PRO A 45 -8.33 19.54 -0.56
C PRO A 45 -9.77 19.21 -0.99
N GLU A 46 -10.73 20.11 -0.75
CA GLU A 46 -12.14 19.87 -1.11
C GLU A 46 -12.40 19.74 -2.62
N ASP A 47 -11.54 20.33 -3.44
CA ASP A 47 -11.64 20.34 -4.90
C ASP A 47 -11.05 19.09 -5.57
N PHE A 48 -10.58 18.11 -4.80
CA PHE A 48 -10.00 16.87 -5.33
C PHE A 48 -10.99 16.09 -6.20
N ILE A 49 -10.44 15.37 -7.18
CA ILE A 49 -11.13 14.37 -7.99
C ILE A 49 -10.83 12.97 -7.43
N MET A 50 -9.54 12.67 -7.25
CA MET A 50 -9.03 11.40 -6.77
C MET A 50 -7.73 11.63 -6.03
N TRP A 51 -7.45 10.81 -5.02
CA TRP A 51 -6.11 10.73 -4.43
C TRP A 51 -5.66 9.28 -4.29
N SER A 52 -4.35 9.08 -4.35
CA SER A 52 -3.72 7.77 -4.20
C SER A 52 -2.58 7.81 -3.20
N VAL A 53 -2.30 6.67 -2.59
CA VAL A 53 -1.07 6.45 -1.81
C VAL A 53 0.02 5.91 -2.73
N GLY A 54 1.27 6.22 -2.41
CA GLY A 54 2.40 5.75 -3.19
C GLY A 54 2.47 4.21 -3.26
N ASN A 55 2.91 3.69 -4.41
CA ASN A 55 2.90 2.26 -4.72
C ASN A 55 3.65 1.37 -3.71
N SER A 56 4.66 1.92 -3.05
CA SER A 56 5.47 1.21 -2.05
C SER A 56 4.78 1.09 -0.69
N VAL A 57 3.76 1.90 -0.40
CA VAL A 57 3.15 2.01 0.94
C VAL A 57 2.51 0.69 1.40
N PRO A 58 1.67 -0.01 0.60
CA PRO A 58 1.06 -1.26 1.04
C PRO A 58 2.09 -2.36 1.34
N SER A 59 3.11 -2.50 0.48
CA SER A 59 4.21 -3.45 0.66
C SER A 59 5.03 -3.16 1.92
N LEU A 60 5.37 -1.88 2.15
CA LEU A 60 6.11 -1.46 3.34
C LEU A 60 5.30 -1.68 4.61
N ALA A 61 3.99 -1.39 4.57
CA ALA A 61 3.09 -1.65 5.70
C ALA A 61 3.07 -3.15 6.03
N LEU A 62 2.91 -4.02 5.03
CA LEU A 62 2.92 -5.47 5.22
C LEU A 62 4.24 -5.96 5.85
N ILE A 63 5.38 -5.54 5.31
CA ILE A 63 6.70 -5.91 5.84
C ILE A 63 6.86 -5.42 7.29
N PHE A 64 6.46 -4.17 7.55
CA PHE A 64 6.50 -3.57 8.88
C PHE A 64 5.66 -4.36 9.88
N PHE A 65 4.43 -4.74 9.51
CA PHE A 65 3.57 -5.55 10.37
C PHE A 65 4.13 -6.95 10.62
N ILE A 66 4.72 -7.61 9.62
CA ILE A 66 5.35 -8.92 9.80
C ILE A 66 6.51 -8.85 10.81
N ILE A 67 7.34 -7.80 10.73
CA ILE A 67 8.43 -7.56 11.68
C ILE A 67 7.87 -7.35 13.09
N MET A 68 6.88 -6.48 13.24
CA MET A 68 6.25 -6.19 14.54
C MET A 68 5.56 -7.41 15.15
N ALA A 69 4.83 -8.18 14.33
CA ALA A 69 4.19 -9.43 14.71
C ALA A 69 5.20 -10.47 15.19
N SER A 70 6.31 -10.65 14.46
CA SER A 70 7.38 -11.58 14.82
C SER A 70 7.98 -11.23 16.18
N ILE A 71 8.22 -9.94 16.43
CA ILE A 71 8.73 -9.43 17.71
C ILE A 71 7.70 -9.67 18.84
N LEU A 72 6.42 -9.41 18.60
CA LEU A 72 5.37 -9.62 19.60
C LEU A 72 5.23 -11.10 19.99
N VAL A 73 5.15 -11.99 19.00
CA VAL A 73 5.08 -13.44 19.21
C VAL A 73 6.30 -13.93 19.99
N TYR A 74 7.48 -13.38 19.66
CA TYR A 74 8.72 -13.67 20.37
C TYR A 74 8.63 -13.30 21.87
N TYR A 75 8.22 -12.07 22.21
CA TYR A 75 8.11 -11.63 23.60
C TYR A 75 7.09 -12.43 24.42
N ILE A 76 6.05 -12.95 23.77
CA ILE A 76 5.00 -13.74 24.42
C ILE A 76 5.45 -15.20 24.65
N ASN A 77 6.29 -15.76 23.77
CA ASN A 77 6.68 -17.17 23.77
C ASN A 77 8.09 -17.47 24.31
N THR A 78 8.69 -16.53 25.04
CA THR A 78 10.08 -16.60 25.57
C THR A 78 10.48 -17.85 26.35
N LYS A 79 9.54 -18.72 26.75
CA LYS A 79 9.80 -19.95 27.51
C LYS A 79 9.96 -21.23 26.67
N LYS A 80 9.83 -21.19 25.33
CA LYS A 80 9.63 -22.41 24.52
C LYS A 80 10.59 -22.64 23.33
N HIS A 81 11.66 -21.87 23.19
CA HIS A 81 12.53 -22.03 22.01
C HIS A 81 13.64 -23.07 22.23
N SER A 82 13.73 -24.04 21.33
CA SER A 82 14.80 -25.04 21.31
C SER A 82 16.12 -24.39 20.83
N PRO A 83 17.29 -24.92 21.24
CA PRO A 83 18.60 -24.31 20.96
C PRO A 83 19.11 -24.43 19.51
N GLU A 84 18.30 -24.94 18.57
CA GLU A 84 18.81 -25.43 17.27
C GLU A 84 19.04 -24.32 16.23
N GLU A 85 18.45 -23.15 16.40
CA GLU A 85 18.63 -22.02 15.47
C GLU A 85 19.72 -21.05 15.94
N LYS A 86 20.99 -21.38 15.64
CA LYS A 86 22.17 -20.57 15.99
C LYS A 86 22.09 -19.10 15.60
N LEU A 87 21.44 -18.79 14.46
CA LEU A 87 21.29 -17.43 13.95
C LEU A 87 20.31 -16.62 14.81
N PHE A 88 19.15 -17.20 15.15
CA PHE A 88 18.17 -16.61 16.05
C PHE A 88 18.75 -16.39 17.46
N ILE A 89 19.53 -17.33 17.99
CA ILE A 89 20.17 -17.18 19.31
C ILE A 89 21.18 -16.03 19.34
N THR A 90 21.95 -15.84 18.26
CA THR A 90 22.99 -14.80 18.19
C THR A 90 22.36 -13.41 18.11
N VAL A 91 21.41 -13.23 17.18
CA VAL A 91 20.62 -11.98 17.09
C VAL A 91 19.89 -11.72 18.41
N PHE A 92 19.31 -12.74 19.02
CA PHE A 92 18.60 -12.61 20.29
C PHE A 92 19.51 -12.19 21.46
N ARG A 93 20.70 -12.80 21.58
CA ARG A 93 21.66 -12.43 22.63
C ARG A 93 22.09 -10.97 22.47
N PHE A 94 22.27 -10.52 21.23
CA PHE A 94 22.55 -9.13 20.90
C PHE A 94 21.38 -8.20 21.30
N VAL A 95 20.14 -8.51 20.89
CA VAL A 95 18.93 -7.75 21.25
C VAL A 95 18.74 -7.69 22.77
N ARG A 96 18.96 -8.79 23.48
CA ARG A 96 18.84 -8.83 24.95
C ARG A 96 19.93 -8.00 25.63
N ARG A 97 21.18 -8.09 25.14
CA ARG A 97 22.32 -7.31 25.67
C ARG A 97 22.15 -5.81 25.45
N HIS A 98 21.58 -5.42 24.31
CA HIS A 98 21.40 -4.03 23.90
C HIS A 98 19.93 -3.59 23.89
N ARG A 99 19.09 -4.18 24.76
CA ARG A 99 17.62 -4.02 24.74
C ARG A 99 17.16 -2.58 24.59
N LYS A 100 17.72 -1.64 25.37
CA LYS A 100 17.35 -0.22 25.30
C LYS A 100 17.67 0.39 23.93
N ALA A 101 18.86 0.13 23.40
CA ALA A 101 19.28 0.62 22.09
C ALA A 101 18.47 -0.03 20.95
N THR A 102 18.18 -1.33 21.03
CA THR A 102 17.34 -2.02 20.04
C THR A 102 15.92 -1.47 20.03
N ILE A 103 15.31 -1.24 21.21
CA ILE A 103 13.97 -0.65 21.29
C ILE A 103 13.99 0.78 20.73
N ALA A 104 14.98 1.60 21.10
CA ALA A 104 15.10 2.95 20.57
C ALA A 104 15.27 2.97 19.04
N ALA A 105 16.12 2.09 18.49
CA ALA A 105 16.31 1.95 17.06
C ALA A 105 15.03 1.52 16.34
N LEU A 106 14.29 0.55 16.89
CA LEU A 106 13.02 0.10 16.35
C LEU A 106 11.98 1.23 16.35
N LEU A 107 11.88 2.00 17.43
CA LEU A 107 10.98 3.14 17.51
C LEU A 107 11.35 4.23 16.49
N GLY A 108 12.63 4.59 16.39
CA GLY A 108 13.11 5.54 15.40
C GLY A 108 12.81 5.10 13.96
N PHE A 109 13.10 3.83 13.65
CA PHE A 109 12.78 3.23 12.35
C PHE A 109 11.27 3.23 12.06
N SER A 110 10.45 2.91 13.06
CA SER A 110 8.98 2.92 12.95
C SER A 110 8.44 4.32 12.67
N ILE A 111 9.00 5.35 13.30
CA ILE A 111 8.62 6.75 13.06
C ILE A 111 9.00 7.17 11.64
N ILE A 112 10.20 6.82 11.17
CA ILE A 112 10.66 7.16 9.83
C ILE A 112 9.79 6.49 8.76
N ILE A 113 9.52 5.18 8.89
CA ILE A 113 8.66 4.45 7.94
C ILE A 113 7.22 4.94 8.04
N GLY A 114 6.70 5.15 9.25
CA GLY A 114 5.36 5.69 9.48
C GLY A 114 5.18 7.04 8.79
N TYR A 115 6.14 7.96 8.95
CA TYR A 115 6.13 9.26 8.30
C TYR A 115 6.26 9.17 6.78
N TYR A 116 7.09 8.26 6.26
CA TYR A 116 7.15 7.98 4.82
C TYR A 116 5.80 7.51 4.28
N MET A 117 5.18 6.52 4.93
CA MET A 117 3.88 5.99 4.51
C MET A 117 2.79 7.07 4.58
N PHE A 118 2.81 7.89 5.62
CA PHE A 118 1.86 8.98 5.83
C PHE A 118 1.98 10.06 4.75
N THR A 119 3.20 10.50 4.42
CA THR A 119 3.42 11.62 3.50
C THR A 119 3.44 11.23 2.03
N ASN A 120 3.50 9.94 1.68
CA ASN A 120 3.55 9.48 0.29
C ASN A 120 2.14 9.41 -0.32
N VAL A 121 1.59 10.59 -0.62
CA VAL A 121 0.23 10.79 -1.11
C VAL A 121 0.26 11.67 -2.35
N SER A 122 -0.51 11.31 -3.37
CA SER A 122 -0.72 12.14 -4.55
C SER A 122 -2.20 12.46 -4.70
N VAL A 123 -2.51 13.72 -4.96
CA VAL A 123 -3.86 14.25 -5.08
C VAL A 123 -4.02 14.84 -6.48
N ILE A 124 -5.09 14.47 -7.16
CA ILE A 124 -5.49 15.04 -8.44
C ILE A 124 -6.74 15.90 -8.20
N SER A 125 -6.66 17.20 -8.48
CA SER A 125 -7.78 18.15 -8.44
C SER A 125 -8.19 18.54 -9.86
N ASN A 126 -9.08 19.52 -10.04
CA ASN A 126 -9.59 19.85 -11.39
C ASN A 126 -8.53 20.38 -12.37
N ASP A 127 -7.50 21.05 -11.87
CA ASP A 127 -6.52 21.80 -12.67
C ASP A 127 -5.05 21.44 -12.37
N ARG A 128 -4.80 20.69 -11.28
CA ARG A 128 -3.46 20.41 -10.78
C ARG A 128 -3.35 19.03 -10.14
N ILE A 129 -2.11 18.56 -10.05
CA ILE A 129 -1.71 17.39 -9.29
C ILE A 129 -0.80 17.87 -8.16
N VAL A 130 -1.11 17.51 -6.91
CA VAL A 130 -0.27 17.81 -5.75
C VAL A 130 0.30 16.50 -5.24
N THR A 131 1.63 16.42 -5.14
CA THR A 131 2.29 15.22 -4.64
C THR A 131 3.04 15.52 -3.35
N HIS A 132 2.61 14.88 -2.29
CA HIS A 132 3.29 14.88 -1.00
C HIS A 132 4.36 13.78 -0.99
N SER A 133 5.45 14.05 -0.31
CA SER A 133 6.52 13.06 -0.11
C SER A 133 7.28 13.35 1.17
N PHE A 134 8.09 12.39 1.60
CA PHE A 134 8.93 12.52 2.79
C PHE A 134 9.70 13.85 2.86
N PHE A 135 10.29 14.27 1.74
CA PHE A 135 11.08 15.49 1.62
C PHE A 135 10.28 16.74 1.21
N HIS A 136 9.06 16.55 0.72
CA HIS A 136 8.15 17.64 0.33
C HIS A 136 6.76 17.41 0.97
N PRO A 137 6.64 17.49 2.30
CA PRO A 137 5.39 17.18 3.00
C PRO A 137 4.30 18.23 2.71
N GLN A 138 4.69 19.46 2.40
CA GLN A 138 3.76 20.53 1.97
C GLN A 138 3.20 20.31 0.57
N GLY A 139 3.69 19.30 -0.15
CA GLY A 139 3.29 19.03 -1.52
C GLY A 139 4.17 19.75 -2.53
N LYS A 140 4.38 19.09 -3.66
CA LYS A 140 4.86 19.71 -4.89
C LYS A 140 3.70 19.70 -5.89
N GLU A 141 3.33 20.89 -6.37
CA GLU A 141 2.26 21.09 -7.32
C GLU A 141 2.77 20.93 -8.76
N TYR A 142 1.91 20.38 -9.61
CA TYR A 142 2.13 20.18 -11.04
C TYR A 142 0.86 20.59 -11.77
N SER A 143 1.02 21.37 -12.83
CA SER A 143 -0.05 21.62 -13.79
C SER A 143 -0.26 20.36 -14.64
N TYR A 144 -1.43 20.19 -15.24
CA TYR A 144 -1.62 19.14 -16.24
C TYR A 144 -0.72 19.29 -17.47
N THR A 145 -0.24 20.50 -17.73
CA THR A 145 0.78 20.73 -18.77
C THR A 145 2.15 20.13 -18.41
N ASP A 146 2.36 19.72 -17.16
CA ASP A 146 3.59 19.07 -16.70
C ASP A 146 3.53 17.55 -16.82
N ILE A 147 2.40 17.00 -17.26
CA ILE A 147 2.28 15.59 -17.61
C ILE A 147 3.02 15.36 -18.93
N GLU A 148 3.99 14.45 -18.90
CA GLU A 148 4.77 14.04 -20.07
C GLU A 148 4.08 12.92 -20.81
N ALA A 149 3.66 11.88 -20.08
CA ALA A 149 3.00 10.72 -20.66
C ALA A 149 2.09 10.01 -19.66
N LEU A 150 1.13 9.28 -20.19
CA LEU A 150 0.34 8.29 -19.48
C LEU A 150 0.85 6.90 -19.84
N HIS A 151 1.06 6.05 -18.85
CA HIS A 151 1.38 4.64 -19.05
C HIS A 151 0.25 3.80 -18.48
N THR A 152 -0.41 3.05 -19.35
CA THR A 152 -1.53 2.20 -18.97
C THR A 152 -1.33 0.81 -19.54
N GLY A 153 -1.72 -0.21 -18.79
CA GLY A 153 -1.49 -1.58 -19.22
C GLY A 153 -1.98 -2.61 -18.22
N LEU A 154 -1.62 -3.86 -18.48
CA LEU A 154 -1.81 -4.98 -17.56
C LEU A 154 -0.43 -5.52 -17.16
N TYR A 155 -0.22 -5.83 -15.89
CA TYR A 155 1.04 -6.44 -15.48
C TYR A 155 1.18 -7.86 -16.07
N ASN A 156 2.29 -8.13 -16.75
CA ASN A 156 2.56 -9.44 -17.36
C ASN A 156 3.11 -10.48 -16.37
N LYS A 157 3.53 -10.07 -15.17
CA LYS A 157 4.12 -10.93 -14.14
C LYS A 157 3.67 -10.54 -12.74
N THR A 158 3.57 -11.54 -11.87
CA THR A 158 3.39 -11.31 -10.43
C THR A 158 4.76 -11.14 -9.78
N VAL A 159 4.96 -10.05 -9.04
CA VAL A 159 6.17 -9.85 -8.23
C VAL A 159 5.80 -10.05 -6.75
N PRO A 160 6.43 -11.00 -6.03
CA PRO A 160 6.13 -11.24 -4.64
C PRO A 160 6.34 -9.99 -3.78
N PHE A 161 5.43 -9.77 -2.82
CA PHE A 161 5.46 -8.64 -1.87
C PHE A 161 5.36 -7.25 -2.50
N THR A 162 5.05 -7.13 -3.79
CA THR A 162 4.62 -5.88 -4.41
C THR A 162 3.13 -5.96 -4.71
N SER A 163 2.57 -4.83 -5.14
CA SER A 163 1.21 -4.78 -5.66
C SER A 163 1.11 -5.22 -7.13
N HIS A 164 2.22 -5.63 -7.76
CA HIS A 164 2.19 -6.03 -9.17
C HIS A 164 1.73 -7.48 -9.27
N GLN A 165 0.44 -7.72 -9.47
CA GLN A 165 -0.06 -9.04 -9.82
C GLN A 165 -0.35 -9.17 -11.31
N LYS A 166 -0.05 -10.35 -11.85
CA LYS A 166 -0.30 -10.67 -13.25
C LYS A 166 -1.77 -10.45 -13.62
N GLY A 167 -2.02 -9.65 -14.66
CA GLY A 167 -3.36 -9.32 -15.15
C GLY A 167 -4.03 -8.14 -14.45
N GLU A 168 -3.40 -7.52 -13.45
CA GLU A 168 -3.91 -6.29 -12.84
C GLU A 168 -3.64 -5.08 -13.71
N PHE A 169 -4.60 -4.16 -13.73
CA PHE A 169 -4.53 -2.92 -14.49
C PHE A 169 -3.74 -1.88 -13.73
N TYR A 170 -2.87 -1.17 -14.45
CA TYR A 170 -2.16 -0.02 -13.92
C TYR A 170 -2.45 1.25 -14.73
N TYR A 171 -2.41 2.38 -14.03
CA TYR A 171 -2.52 3.71 -14.60
C TYR A 171 -1.47 4.60 -13.94
N ILE A 172 -0.44 4.95 -14.71
CA ILE A 172 0.72 5.71 -14.22
C ILE A 172 0.80 7.03 -14.99
N ILE A 173 0.82 8.14 -14.25
CA ILE A 173 1.09 9.47 -14.78
C ILE A 173 2.59 9.72 -14.66
N GLU A 174 3.27 9.96 -15.78
CA GLU A 174 4.66 10.41 -15.82
C GLU A 174 4.69 11.93 -16.00
N LEU A 175 5.39 12.60 -15.09
CA LEU A 175 5.61 14.03 -15.10
C LEU A 175 6.95 14.36 -15.76
N LYS A 176 7.08 15.57 -16.34
CA LYS A 176 8.29 16.03 -17.05
C LYS A 176 9.59 16.03 -16.22
N ASP A 177 9.48 15.96 -14.90
CA ASP A 177 10.64 15.80 -14.00
C ASP A 177 11.02 14.33 -13.74
N GLY A 178 10.41 13.39 -14.48
CA GLY A 178 10.59 11.94 -14.36
C GLY A 178 9.80 11.30 -13.22
N LYS A 179 9.02 12.07 -12.44
CA LYS A 179 8.21 11.52 -11.35
C LYS A 179 7.05 10.69 -11.92
N LYS A 180 6.84 9.51 -11.34
CA LYS A 180 5.75 8.59 -11.68
C LYS A 180 4.73 8.50 -10.55
N ILE A 181 3.47 8.74 -10.87
CA ILE A 181 2.34 8.65 -9.96
C ILE A 181 1.53 7.43 -10.36
N ASN A 182 1.59 6.36 -9.57
CA ASN A 182 0.73 5.20 -9.75
C ASN A 182 -0.60 5.44 -9.03
N LEU A 183 -1.70 5.25 -9.75
CA LEU A 183 -3.06 5.42 -9.20
C LEU A 183 -3.71 4.12 -8.74
N GLU A 184 -3.00 3.00 -8.80
CA GLU A 184 -3.47 1.67 -8.37
C GLU A 184 -4.03 1.66 -6.94
N HIS A 185 -3.34 2.32 -6.00
CA HIS A 185 -3.75 2.39 -4.60
C HIS A 185 -4.58 3.63 -4.32
N VAL A 186 -5.82 3.61 -4.80
CA VAL A 186 -6.79 4.71 -4.60
C VAL A 186 -7.09 4.84 -3.11
N GLY A 187 -6.77 6.01 -2.55
CA GLY A 187 -7.12 6.36 -1.18
C GLY A 187 -8.56 6.87 -1.07
N GLY A 188 -9.07 7.54 -2.12
CA GLY A 188 -10.45 7.98 -2.20
C GLY A 188 -10.75 8.78 -3.46
N VAL A 189 -12.05 8.87 -3.75
CA VAL A 189 -12.61 9.58 -4.90
C VAL A 189 -13.66 10.56 -4.38
N LYS A 190 -13.76 11.74 -5.00
CA LYS A 190 -14.76 12.73 -4.63
C LYS A 190 -16.16 12.12 -4.67
N ASN A 191 -16.98 12.46 -3.66
CA ASN A 191 -18.36 11.97 -3.52
C ASN A 191 -18.51 10.44 -3.50
N HIS A 192 -17.44 9.68 -3.27
CA HIS A 192 -17.44 8.21 -3.30
C HIS A 192 -17.94 7.64 -4.65
N GLU A 193 -17.66 8.34 -5.76
CA GLU A 193 -17.92 7.81 -7.10
C GLU A 193 -17.12 6.52 -7.37
N ASP A 194 -17.55 5.73 -8.35
CA ASP A 194 -16.78 4.58 -8.83
C ASP A 194 -15.40 5.07 -9.33
N SER A 195 -14.33 4.51 -8.77
CA SER A 195 -12.95 4.85 -9.14
C SER A 195 -12.70 4.60 -10.61
N TRP A 196 -13.32 3.60 -11.23
CA TRP A 196 -13.23 3.33 -12.67
C TRP A 196 -13.83 4.43 -13.52
N LEU A 197 -14.99 4.96 -13.14
CA LEU A 197 -15.58 6.11 -13.84
C LEU A 197 -14.67 7.34 -13.72
N THR A 198 -14.03 7.49 -12.57
CA THR A 198 -13.08 8.58 -12.35
C THR A 198 -11.80 8.42 -13.18
N PHE A 199 -11.27 7.20 -13.30
CA PHE A 199 -10.18 6.88 -14.23
C PHE A 199 -10.55 7.26 -15.66
N MET A 200 -11.73 6.88 -16.13
CA MET A 200 -12.18 7.22 -17.48
C MET A 200 -12.33 8.73 -17.69
N LYS A 201 -12.84 9.47 -16.69
CA LYS A 201 -12.94 10.94 -16.74
C LYS A 201 -11.56 11.59 -16.83
N LEU A 202 -10.63 11.18 -15.96
CA LEU A 202 -9.24 11.69 -15.96
C LEU A 202 -8.54 11.39 -17.28
N ASP A 203 -8.69 10.17 -17.77
CA ASP A 203 -8.14 9.73 -19.04
C ASP A 203 -8.63 10.60 -20.21
N GLN A 204 -9.93 10.86 -20.29
CA GLN A 204 -10.50 11.77 -21.30
C GLN A 204 -9.98 13.20 -21.17
N ILE A 205 -9.79 13.70 -19.95
CA ILE A 205 -9.23 15.04 -19.71
C ILE A 205 -7.80 15.12 -20.27
N PHE A 206 -6.95 14.15 -19.93
CA PHE A 206 -5.56 14.13 -20.35
C PHE A 206 -5.41 13.91 -21.86
N THR A 207 -6.22 13.03 -22.47
CA THR A 207 -6.23 12.87 -23.94
C THR A 207 -6.67 14.15 -24.65
N LYS A 208 -7.62 14.92 -24.11
CA LYS A 208 -8.02 16.23 -24.68
C LYS A 208 -6.94 17.29 -24.58
N LEU A 209 -5.99 17.14 -23.66
CA LEU A 209 -4.82 18.00 -23.49
C LEU A 209 -3.63 17.53 -24.34
N ASP A 210 -3.85 16.59 -25.26
CA ASP A 210 -2.83 16.02 -26.15
C ASP A 210 -1.64 15.39 -25.39
N VAL A 211 -1.90 14.83 -24.20
CA VAL A 211 -0.91 14.05 -23.44
C VAL A 211 -0.66 12.72 -24.15
N THR A 212 0.61 12.40 -24.40
CA THR A 212 1.03 11.13 -25.00
C THR A 212 0.61 9.96 -24.12
N LYS A 213 -0.02 8.94 -24.73
CA LYS A 213 -0.46 7.74 -24.01
C LYS A 213 0.23 6.51 -24.56
N ASN A 214 0.98 5.84 -23.69
CA ASN A 214 1.65 4.58 -23.95
C ASN A 214 0.80 3.45 -23.38
N ILE A 215 0.30 2.60 -24.27
CA ILE A 215 -0.41 1.39 -23.89
C ILE A 215 0.58 0.24 -23.97
N ASP A 216 0.84 -0.38 -22.82
CA ASP A 216 1.59 -1.62 -22.75
C ASP A 216 0.68 -2.75 -23.23
N ALA A 217 0.82 -3.07 -24.51
CA ALA A 217 -0.04 -3.99 -25.24
C ALA A 217 0.44 -5.45 -25.18
N GLU A 218 1.57 -5.74 -24.51
CA GLU A 218 2.12 -7.09 -24.46
C GLU A 218 1.13 -8.05 -23.79
N ASP A 219 0.68 -9.07 -24.53
CA ASP A 219 -0.32 -10.06 -24.11
C ASP A 219 -1.68 -9.50 -23.65
N VAL A 220 -2.01 -8.24 -23.96
CA VAL A 220 -3.25 -7.58 -23.53
C VAL A 220 -4.49 -8.38 -23.97
N ASP A 221 -4.52 -8.85 -25.21
CA ASP A 221 -5.65 -9.65 -25.71
C ASP A 221 -5.81 -10.98 -24.96
N PHE A 222 -4.70 -11.61 -24.56
CA PHE A 222 -4.75 -12.84 -23.79
C PHE A 222 -5.35 -12.60 -22.40
N TYR A 223 -4.90 -11.54 -21.71
CA TYR A 223 -5.43 -11.21 -20.37
C TYR A 223 -6.84 -10.69 -20.42
N LEU A 224 -7.17 -9.76 -21.33
CA LEU A 224 -8.52 -9.22 -21.49
C LEU A 224 -9.55 -10.33 -21.74
N ASN A 225 -9.18 -11.36 -22.51
CA ASN A 225 -10.06 -12.49 -22.77
C ASN A 225 -10.36 -13.37 -21.55
N SER A 226 -9.48 -13.37 -20.55
CA SER A 226 -9.68 -14.08 -19.29
C SER A 226 -10.48 -13.29 -18.24
N LEU A 227 -10.64 -11.98 -18.45
CA LEU A 227 -11.33 -11.08 -17.53
C LEU A 227 -12.84 -11.08 -17.75
N ASP A 228 -13.58 -10.82 -16.66
CA ASP A 228 -15.02 -10.58 -16.67
C ASP A 228 -15.38 -9.47 -17.68
N PRO A 229 -16.50 -9.61 -18.43
CA PRO A 229 -16.88 -8.63 -19.46
C PRO A 229 -16.96 -7.19 -18.97
N LEU A 230 -17.42 -6.95 -17.74
CA LEU A 230 -17.51 -5.60 -17.19
C LEU A 230 -16.11 -4.99 -17.02
N TYR A 231 -15.18 -5.76 -16.46
CA TYR A 231 -13.81 -5.32 -16.21
C TYR A 231 -13.03 -5.13 -17.53
N ARG A 232 -13.20 -6.06 -18.46
CA ARG A 232 -12.68 -5.96 -19.83
C ARG A 232 -13.13 -4.68 -20.51
N ASN A 233 -14.44 -4.40 -20.50
CA ASN A 233 -15.01 -3.22 -21.16
C ASN A 233 -14.47 -1.91 -20.57
N ARG A 234 -14.24 -1.86 -19.25
CA ARG A 234 -13.64 -0.70 -18.57
C ARG A 234 -12.21 -0.45 -19.06
N ILE A 235 -11.37 -1.48 -19.09
CA ILE A 235 -9.99 -1.36 -19.58
C ILE A 235 -9.96 -0.99 -21.07
N GLN A 236 -10.78 -1.66 -21.89
CA GLN A 236 -10.87 -1.36 -23.32
C GLN A 236 -11.30 0.08 -23.58
N SER A 237 -12.22 0.63 -22.79
CA SER A 237 -12.65 2.03 -22.92
C SER A 237 -11.49 3.00 -22.68
N ILE A 238 -10.63 2.70 -21.70
CA ILE A 238 -9.39 3.47 -21.49
C ILE A 238 -8.45 3.26 -22.68
N PHE A 239 -8.18 2.03 -23.10
CA PHE A 239 -7.26 1.77 -24.21
C PHE A 239 -7.73 2.33 -25.56
N SER A 240 -9.04 2.53 -25.76
CA SER A 240 -9.58 3.14 -26.98
C SER A 240 -9.51 4.67 -26.98
N ASN A 241 -9.31 5.30 -25.83
CA ASN A 241 -9.08 6.75 -25.73
C ASN A 241 -7.63 7.05 -26.10
N VAL A 242 -7.33 6.93 -27.39
CA VAL A 242 -6.04 7.30 -28.00
C VAL A 242 -6.36 8.29 -29.10
N LYS A 243 -5.52 9.32 -29.23
CA LYS A 243 -5.59 10.30 -30.30
C LYS A 243 -4.33 10.18 -31.14
#